data_AF-A0A917IPN8-F1
#
_entry.id   AF-A0A917IPN8-F1
#
_cell.length_a   1.000
_cell.length_b   1.000
_cell.length_c   1.000
_cell.angle_alpha   90.00
_cell.angle_beta   90.00
_cell.angle_gamma   90.00
#
_symmetry.space_group_name_H-M   'P 1'
#
loop_
_entity.id
_entity.type
_entity.pdbx_description
1 polymer ?
#
loop_
_entity_poly.entity_id
_entity_poly.type
_entity_poly.pdbx_seq_one_letter_code
_entity_poly.pdbx_strand_id
1 'polypeptide(L)'
;MVLSCDPAHLYYFYWLTYGLWYTGRFRPVLCGSCVELIRIADARRVIDALNVNGHLIEPQLPALIKGLQLQQKLTKQIEKLKYCYVSLFGTFNRMEE
;
A
#
# COMPACT_ATOMS: atom_id res chain seq x y z
N MET A 1 -14.35 27.89 9.36
CA MET A 1 -14.03 26.81 10.31
C MET A 1 -13.01 25.91 9.63
N VAL A 2 -11.72 26.06 9.95
CA VAL A 2 -10.68 25.18 9.40
C VAL A 2 -10.72 23.90 10.23
N LEU A 3 -11.22 22.82 9.64
CA LEU A 3 -11.19 21.50 10.25
C LEU A 3 -9.73 21.12 10.49
N SER A 4 -9.36 20.91 11.75
CA SER A 4 -8.08 20.31 12.11
C SER A 4 -8.00 18.92 11.46
N CYS A 5 -7.16 18.78 10.45
CA CYS A 5 -6.94 17.51 9.77
C CYS A 5 -6.07 16.64 10.67
N ASP A 6 -6.53 15.43 10.97
CA ASP A 6 -5.74 14.45 11.72
C ASP A 6 -4.41 14.16 10.99
N PRO A 7 -3.27 14.09 11.71
CA PRO A 7 -1.95 13.95 11.10
C PRO A 7 -1.80 12.73 10.20
N ALA A 8 -2.52 11.63 10.44
CA ALA A 8 -2.48 10.46 9.57
C ALA A 8 -3.09 10.76 8.19
N HIS A 9 -4.18 11.53 8.15
CA HIS A 9 -4.79 11.98 6.90
C HIS A 9 -3.88 12.95 6.14
N LEU A 10 -3.16 13.83 6.84
CA LEU A 10 -2.21 14.74 6.21
C LEU A 10 -1.08 13.98 5.50
N TYR A 11 -0.51 12.98 6.16
CA TYR A 11 0.52 12.11 5.57
C TYR A 11 0.00 11.35 4.35
N TYR A 12 -1.20 10.78 4.45
CA TYR A 12 -1.84 10.08 3.34
C TYR A 12 -2.05 10.99 2.11
N PHE A 13 -2.63 12.18 2.31
CA PHE A 13 -2.88 13.11 1.20
C PHE A 13 -1.60 13.68 0.60
N TYR A 14 -0.55 13.89 1.40
CA TYR A 14 0.76 14.29 0.89
C TYR A 14 1.34 13.25 -0.08
N TRP A 15 1.39 11.98 0.32
CA TRP A 15 1.93 10.92 -0.54
C TRP A 15 1.04 10.62 -1.75
N LEU A 16 -0.28 10.70 -1.58
CA LEU A 16 -1.22 10.56 -2.68
C LEU A 16 -0.98 11.65 -3.73
N THR A 17 -0.94 12.91 -3.32
CA THR A 17 -0.71 14.04 -4.24
C THR A 17 0.67 13.97 -4.89
N TYR A 18 1.71 13.60 -4.14
CA TYR A 18 3.05 13.38 -4.69
C TYR A 18 3.07 12.26 -5.75
N GLY A 19 2.43 11.11 -5.48
CA GLY A 19 2.34 10.02 -6.45
C GLY A 19 1.60 10.40 -7.73
N LEU A 20 0.55 11.21 -7.61
CA LEU A 20 -0.22 11.72 -8.76
C LEU A 20 0.56 12.76 -9.58
N TRP A 21 1.38 13.57 -8.91
CA TRP A 21 2.33 14.44 -9.57
C TRP A 21 3.39 13.65 -10.34
N TYR A 22 4.05 12.68 -9.68
CA TYR A 22 5.10 11.86 -10.26
C TYR A 22 4.64 11.07 -11.50
N THR A 23 3.42 10.52 -11.44
CA THR A 23 2.82 9.77 -12.56
C THR A 23 2.23 10.67 -13.66
N GLY A 24 2.33 12.00 -13.52
CA GLY A 24 1.86 12.96 -14.51
C GLY A 24 0.33 13.05 -14.63
N ARG A 25 -0.42 12.58 -13.63
CA ARG A 25 -1.89 12.55 -13.67
C ARG A 25 -2.54 13.93 -13.59
N PHE A 26 -1.83 14.92 -13.05
CA PHE A 26 -2.29 16.31 -13.04
C PHE A 26 -2.07 17.05 -14.36
N ARG A 27 -1.20 16.56 -15.26
CA ARG A 27 -0.85 17.24 -16.52
C ARG A 27 -2.04 17.79 -17.33
N PRO A 28 -3.19 17.08 -17.46
CA PRO A 28 -4.33 17.58 -18.22
C PRO A 28 -5.06 18.77 -17.57
N VAL A 29 -4.86 18.99 -16.27
CA VAL A 29 -5.56 20.01 -15.48
C VAL A 29 -4.63 21.08 -14.92
N LEU A 30 -3.32 21.00 -15.21
CA LEU A 30 -2.36 22.04 -14.86
C LEU A 30 -2.59 23.28 -15.73
N CYS A 31 -2.49 24.43 -15.10
CA CYS A 31 -2.66 25.75 -15.70
C CYS A 31 -1.44 26.62 -15.35
N GLY A 32 -1.19 27.67 -16.12
CA GLY A 32 -0.08 28.60 -15.89
C GLY A 32 1.06 28.40 -16.90
N SER A 33 1.73 29.50 -17.22
CA SER A 33 2.70 29.59 -18.31
C SER A 33 4.16 29.46 -17.86
N CYS A 34 4.49 29.92 -16.64
CA CYS A 34 5.84 29.80 -16.07
C CYS A 34 5.92 28.90 -14.83
N VAL A 35 4.82 28.75 -14.09
CA VAL A 35 4.70 27.87 -12.93
C VAL A 35 3.42 27.09 -13.10
N GLU A 36 3.53 25.76 -13.04
CA GLU A 36 2.39 24.86 -13.14
C GLU A 36 1.56 24.96 -11.86
N LEU A 37 0.32 25.42 -12.00
CA LEU A 37 -0.65 25.60 -10.93
C LEU A 37 -1.84 24.68 -11.18
N ILE A 38 -2.40 24.15 -10.09
CA ILE A 38 -3.64 23.38 -10.14
C ILE A 38 -4.70 24.07 -9.28
N ARG A 39 -5.92 24.18 -9.81
CA ARG A 39 -7.06 24.62 -9.01
C ARG A 39 -7.47 23.50 -8.08
N ILE A 40 -7.81 23.84 -6.84
CA ILE A 40 -8.22 22.84 -5.82
C ILE A 40 -9.40 21.99 -6.30
N ALA A 41 -10.36 22.58 -7.02
CA ALA A 41 -11.49 21.86 -7.59
C ALA A 41 -11.07 20.79 -8.61
N ASP A 42 -10.08 21.08 -9.45
CA ASP A 42 -9.59 20.15 -10.46
C ASP A 42 -8.68 19.08 -9.86
N ALA A 43 -7.87 19.44 -8.86
CA ALA A 43 -7.12 18.48 -8.04
C ALA A 43 -8.06 17.47 -7.38
N ARG A 44 -9.16 17.94 -6.79
CA ARG A 44 -10.18 17.09 -6.17
C ARG A 44 -10.83 16.14 -7.19
N ARG A 45 -11.16 16.61 -8.40
CA ARG A 45 -11.70 15.76 -9.47
C ARG A 45 -10.75 14.64 -9.85
N VAL A 46 -9.45 14.93 -9.97
CA VAL A 46 -8.45 13.91 -10.30
C VAL A 46 -8.34 12.87 -9.18
N ILE A 47 -8.35 13.30 -7.92
CA ILE A 47 -8.33 12.40 -6.75
C ILE A 47 -9.61 11.54 -6.70
N ASP A 48 -10.77 12.15 -6.86
CA ASP A 48 -12.07 11.45 -6.84
C ASP A 48 -12.21 10.47 -8.01
N ALA A 49 -11.67 10.81 -9.20
CA ALA A 49 -11.64 9.93 -10.38
C ALA A 49 -10.81 8.65 -10.16
N LEU A 50 -9.82 8.68 -9.28
CA LEU A 50 -9.04 7.50 -8.90
C LEU A 50 -9.75 6.68 -7.82
N ASN A 51 -10.59 7.33 -7.03
CA ASN A 51 -11.37 6.71 -5.98
C ASN A 51 -12.67 6.08 -6.50
N VAL A 52 -12.94 6.14 -7.82
CA VAL A 52 -14.17 5.62 -8.44
C VAL A 52 -14.39 4.13 -8.15
N ASN A 53 -13.31 3.35 -8.00
CA ASN A 53 -13.39 1.93 -7.61
C ASN A 53 -13.10 1.68 -6.12
N GLY A 54 -12.81 2.72 -5.34
CA GLY A 54 -12.53 2.60 -3.90
C GLY A 54 -13.67 1.92 -3.15
N HIS A 55 -14.92 2.29 -3.46
CA HIS A 55 -16.12 1.70 -2.88
C HIS A 55 -16.32 0.21 -3.20
N LEU A 56 -15.72 -0.30 -4.30
CA LEU A 56 -15.77 -1.73 -4.66
C LEU A 56 -14.72 -2.54 -3.87
N ILE A 57 -13.63 -1.88 -3.48
CA ILE A 57 -12.48 -2.48 -2.80
C ILE A 57 -12.64 -2.39 -1.27
N GLU A 58 -13.21 -1.30 -0.75
CA GLU A 58 -13.50 -1.09 0.67
C GLU A 58 -14.19 -2.28 1.36
N PRO A 59 -15.26 -2.88 0.82
CA PRO A 59 -15.89 -4.05 1.45
C PRO A 59 -15.02 -5.31 1.39
N GLN A 60 -14.09 -5.41 0.45
CA GLN A 60 -13.18 -6.55 0.28
C GLN A 60 -11.87 -6.37 1.07
N LEU A 61 -11.56 -5.15 1.50
CA LEU A 61 -10.34 -4.81 2.24
C LEU A 61 -10.15 -5.67 3.51
N PRO A 62 -11.19 -5.92 4.35
CA PRO A 62 -11.04 -6.77 5.52
C PRO A 62 -10.71 -8.23 5.16
N ALA A 63 -11.25 -8.74 4.06
CA ALA A 63 -10.98 -10.09 3.58
C ALA A 63 -9.54 -10.20 3.04
N LEU A 64 -9.09 -9.20 2.29
CA LEU A 64 -7.71 -9.08 1.82
C LEU A 64 -6.70 -9.01 2.96
N ILE A 65 -6.96 -8.19 3.98
CA ILE A 65 -6.10 -8.08 5.17
C ILE A 65 -6.03 -9.43 5.91
N LYS A 66 -7.15 -10.12 6.10
CA LYS A 66 -7.18 -11.46 6.69
C LYS A 66 -6.38 -12.47 5.84
N GLY A 67 -6.51 -12.41 4.52
CA GLY A 67 -5.75 -13.26 3.60
C GLY A 67 -4.23 -13.05 3.73
N LEU A 68 -3.79 -11.78 3.78
CA LEU A 68 -2.39 -11.42 3.99
C LEU A 68 -1.84 -11.93 5.33
N GLN A 69 -2.61 -11.77 6.42
CA GLN A 69 -2.22 -12.30 7.72
C GLN A 69 -2.09 -13.84 7.70
N LEU A 70 -2.98 -14.52 6.97
CA LEU A 70 -2.93 -15.97 6.82
C LEU A 70 -1.68 -16.40 6.06
N GLN A 71 -1.34 -15.72 4.96
CA GLN A 71 -0.10 -15.97 4.22
C GLN A 71 1.15 -15.77 5.07
N GLN A 72 1.20 -14.71 5.88
CA GLN A 72 2.32 -14.48 6.79
C GLN A 72 2.46 -15.61 7.83
N LYS A 73 1.34 -16.10 8.38
CA LYS A 73 1.35 -17.26 9.30
C LYS A 73 1.88 -18.51 8.61
N LEU A 74 1.44 -18.77 7.39
CA LEU A 74 1.86 -19.93 6.60
C LEU A 74 3.35 -19.87 6.28
N THR A 75 3.86 -18.70 5.91
CA THR A 75 5.27 -18.47 5.62
C THR A 75 6.14 -18.79 6.84
N LYS A 76 5.73 -18.33 8.03
CA LYS A 76 6.42 -18.65 9.30
C LYS A 76 6.39 -20.14 9.63
N GLN A 77 5.30 -20.85 9.31
CA GLN A 77 5.22 -22.29 9.52
C GLN A 77 6.15 -23.06 8.57
N ILE A 78 6.21 -22.66 7.30
CA ILE A 78 7.14 -23.23 6.32
C ILE A 78 8.59 -23.03 6.78
N GLU A 79 8.92 -21.85 7.31
CA GLU A 79 10.25 -21.56 7.82
C GLU A 79 10.63 -22.44 9.02
N LYS A 80 9.69 -22.65 9.95
CA LYS A 80 9.87 -23.61 11.06
C LYS A 80 10.08 -25.05 10.58
N LEU A 81 9.34 -25.48 9.56
CA LEU A 81 9.50 -26.81 8.98
C LEU A 81 10.88 -26.98 8.32
N LYS A 82 11.36 -25.96 7.59
CA LYS A 82 12.71 -25.96 7.04
C LYS A 82 13.76 -26.08 8.13
N TYR A 83 13.63 -25.30 9.21
CA TYR A 83 14.53 -25.39 10.36
C TYR A 83 14.52 -26.78 11.00
N CYS A 84 13.33 -27.36 11.21
CA CYS A 84 13.18 -28.69 11.77
C CYS A 84 13.80 -29.77 10.85
N TYR A 85 13.57 -29.68 9.54
CA TYR A 85 14.18 -30.57 8.54
C TYR A 85 15.71 -30.52 8.59
N VAL A 86 16.30 -29.32 8.58
CA VAL A 86 17.75 -29.13 8.68
C VAL A 86 18.30 -29.69 9.99
N SER A 87 17.58 -29.50 11.11
CA SER A 87 18.00 -30.03 12.41
C SER A 87 17.92 -31.56 12.49
N LEU A 88 16.92 -32.20 11.86
CA LEU A 88 16.76 -33.65 11.85
C LEU A 88 17.75 -34.33 10.90
N PHE A 89 17.91 -33.83 9.67
CA PHE A 89 18.88 -34.39 8.72
C PHE A 89 20.32 -34.06 9.08
N GLY A 90 20.58 -32.88 9.65
CA GLY A 90 21.92 -32.50 10.14
C GLY A 90 22.36 -33.21 11.43
N THR A 91 21.43 -33.83 12.17
CA THR A 91 21.75 -34.72 13.29
C THR A 91 21.87 -36.18 12.84
N PHE A 92 21.07 -36.61 11.85
CA PHE A 92 21.18 -37.95 11.25
C PHE A 92 22.54 -38.18 10.60
N ASN A 93 23.03 -37.24 9.77
CA ASN A 93 24.37 -37.32 9.17
C ASN A 93 25.52 -37.30 10.19
N ARG A 94 25.27 -36.88 11.44
CA ARG A 94 26.28 -36.79 12.50
C ARG A 94 26.32 -38.04 13.39
N MET A 95 25.39 -38.99 13.21
CA MET A 95 25.36 -40.28 13.89
C MET A 95 25.84 -41.44 13.01
N GLU A 96 26.09 -41.20 11.72
CA GLU A 96 26.65 -42.18 10.77
C GLU A 96 28.19 -42.04 10.57
N GLU A 97 28.84 -41.06 11.21
CA GLU A 97 30.31 -40.93 11.36
C GLU A 97 30.75 -41.41 12.75
#